data_AF-A0A137QMG7-F1
#
_entry.id   AF-A0A137QMG7-F1
#
_cell.length_a   1.000
_cell.length_b   1.000
_cell.length_c   1.000
_cell.angle_alpha   90.00
_cell.angle_beta   90.00
_cell.angle_gamma   90.00
#
_symmetry.space_group_name_H-M   'P 1'
#
loop_
_entity.id
_entity.type
_entity.pdbx_description
1 polymer ?
#
loop_
_entity_poly.entity_id
_entity_poly.type
_entity_poly.pdbx_seq_one_letter_code
_entity_poly.pdbx_strand_id
1 'polypeptide(L)'
;MRVGQGILDPSHPATKADIRRLPQVDNRYFRLRAVPNGLLELNLESTGSPSWPKVDVWASRITRATESRKESIQEEPNTISQAVSNIPPLFLDFVSPPLLIPHPKGSIPMSLYFSIGKARTHKHATKRRRLRTKIKEAINLIVTRGASVDEETKEMTFNKDEVQKRGHKWILPDWAYLCYPNPEVYLAPYPDLIKALRGSLQQIWDSGMCHETGWAEGEMQMQRGFSSLGPESPQESNKRPHKGRRSQTHDKNRGSSRERDQITSNAGRKLYSSGMNRRLQELLDLTPRKPVNGRPSSKRHKPS
;
A
#
# COMPACT_ATOMS: atom_id res chain seq x y z
N MET A 1 -3.50 9.57 -6.84
CA MET A 1 -4.45 8.50 -7.16
C MET A 1 -5.77 9.15 -7.44
N ARG A 2 -6.08 9.32 -8.72
CA ARG A 2 -7.48 9.40 -9.12
C ARG A 2 -7.95 7.94 -9.21
N VAL A 3 -9.23 7.72 -9.01
CA VAL A 3 -9.87 6.43 -9.31
C VAL A 3 -10.81 6.78 -10.44
N GLY A 4 -10.39 6.49 -11.68
CA GLY A 4 -11.13 6.91 -12.87
C GLY A 4 -10.50 6.45 -14.19
N GLN A 5 -11.27 5.69 -14.96
CA GLN A 5 -11.09 5.25 -16.37
C GLN A 5 -9.85 4.42 -16.75
N GLY A 6 -8.94 4.09 -15.84
CA GLY A 6 -7.79 3.22 -16.14
C GLY A 6 -7.41 2.28 -15.00
N ILE A 7 -8.39 1.72 -14.28
CA ILE A 7 -8.15 0.83 -13.15
C ILE A 7 -7.56 -0.51 -13.64
N LEU A 8 -6.54 -1.02 -12.94
CA LEU A 8 -5.82 -2.25 -13.29
C LEU A 8 -6.74 -3.47 -13.34
N ASP A 9 -7.64 -3.59 -12.37
CA ASP A 9 -8.65 -4.63 -12.31
C ASP A 9 -10.03 -4.03 -11.96
N PRO A 10 -10.89 -3.81 -12.96
CA PRO A 10 -12.24 -3.30 -12.73
C PRO A 10 -13.17 -4.33 -12.07
N SER A 11 -12.83 -5.62 -12.08
CA SER A 11 -13.64 -6.67 -11.44
C SER A 11 -13.45 -6.73 -9.93
N HIS A 12 -12.36 -6.17 -9.40
CA HIS A 12 -12.04 -6.23 -7.98
C HIS A 12 -13.14 -5.55 -7.13
N PRO A 13 -13.65 -6.20 -6.08
CA PRO A 13 -14.73 -5.65 -5.23
C PRO A 13 -14.37 -4.33 -4.53
N ALA A 14 -13.08 -4.06 -4.33
CA ALA A 14 -12.59 -2.81 -3.77
C ALA A 14 -12.92 -1.59 -4.65
N THR A 15 -13.22 -1.77 -5.94
CA THR A 15 -13.62 -0.68 -6.85
C THR A 15 -14.94 -0.05 -6.44
N LYS A 16 -15.80 -0.82 -5.75
CA LYS A 16 -17.10 -0.39 -5.23
C LYS A 16 -17.01 0.11 -3.79
N ALA A 17 -15.89 -0.15 -3.11
CA ALA A 17 -15.70 0.21 -1.71
C ALA A 17 -15.29 1.69 -1.57
N ASP A 18 -15.68 2.31 -0.46
CA ASP A 18 -15.14 3.63 -0.09
C ASP A 18 -13.64 3.50 0.22
N ILE A 19 -12.80 4.16 -0.58
CA ILE A 19 -11.34 4.19 -0.45
C ILE A 19 -10.91 4.61 0.97
N ARG A 20 -11.72 5.41 1.68
CA ARG A 20 -11.42 5.84 3.06
C ARG A 20 -11.53 4.72 4.08
N ARG A 21 -12.25 3.64 3.75
CA ARG A 21 -12.40 2.45 4.58
C ARG A 21 -11.26 1.46 4.40
N LEU A 22 -10.40 1.64 3.39
CA LEU A 22 -9.24 0.78 3.20
C LEU A 22 -8.26 0.91 4.38
N PRO A 23 -7.50 -0.18 4.67
CA PRO A 23 -6.53 -0.21 5.75
C PRO A 23 -5.59 1.00 5.75
N GLN A 24 -5.63 1.75 6.84
CA GLN A 24 -4.75 2.87 7.08
C GLN A 24 -4.37 2.96 8.55
N VAL A 25 -3.11 3.28 8.81
CA VAL A 25 -2.58 3.54 10.14
C VAL A 25 -1.84 4.86 10.12
N ASP A 26 -2.08 5.68 11.13
CA ASP A 26 -1.35 6.93 11.34
C ASP A 26 -0.66 6.86 12.70
N ASN A 27 0.63 7.16 12.72
CA ASN A 27 1.40 7.23 13.94
C ASN A 27 2.38 8.41 13.88
N ARG A 28 3.08 8.62 14.98
CA ARG A 28 4.06 9.70 15.14
C ARG A 28 5.08 9.77 13.98
N TYR A 29 5.54 8.63 13.50
CA TYR A 29 6.62 8.54 12.51
C TYR A 29 6.11 8.58 11.07
N PHE A 30 4.94 8.03 10.78
CA PHE A 30 4.43 7.95 9.42
C PHE A 30 2.93 7.66 9.41
N ARG A 31 2.30 7.99 8.29
CA ARG A 31 1.03 7.40 7.87
C ARG A 31 1.30 6.32 6.83
N LEU A 32 0.73 5.16 7.02
CA LEU A 32 0.81 4.02 6.12
C LEU A 32 -0.60 3.67 5.64
N ARG A 33 -0.77 3.53 4.33
CA ARG A 33 -2.02 3.09 3.72
C ARG A 33 -1.76 1.88 2.85
N ALA A 34 -2.69 0.94 2.83
CA ALA A 34 -2.64 -0.20 1.91
C ALA A 34 -3.85 -0.12 0.97
N VAL A 35 -3.60 -0.37 -0.31
CA VAL A 35 -4.61 -0.34 -1.38
C VAL A 35 -4.39 -1.58 -2.24
N PRO A 36 -5.44 -2.34 -2.60
CA PRO A 36 -5.27 -3.47 -3.52
C PRO A 36 -4.67 -3.02 -4.85
N ASN A 37 -3.74 -3.81 -5.41
CA ASN A 37 -3.09 -3.46 -6.68
C ASN A 37 -4.11 -3.31 -7.83
N GLY A 38 -5.21 -4.06 -7.77
CA GLY A 38 -6.31 -3.94 -8.72
C GLY A 38 -6.86 -2.51 -8.84
N LEU A 39 -6.74 -1.68 -7.80
CA LEU A 39 -7.18 -0.27 -7.83
C LEU A 39 -6.16 0.72 -8.38
N LEU A 40 -4.95 0.27 -8.70
CA LEU A 40 -3.93 1.14 -9.29
C LEU A 40 -4.32 1.54 -10.71
N GLU A 41 -3.86 2.72 -11.15
CA GLU A 41 -4.03 3.14 -12.53
C GLU A 41 -2.98 2.44 -13.42
N LEU A 42 -3.44 1.89 -14.56
CA LEU A 42 -2.58 1.40 -15.63
C LEU A 42 -1.82 2.57 -16.25
N ASN A 43 -0.49 2.51 -16.22
CA ASN A 43 0.32 3.40 -17.03
C ASN A 43 0.42 2.84 -18.45
N LEU A 44 -0.47 3.32 -19.33
CA LEU A 44 -0.61 2.89 -20.73
C LEU A 44 0.71 2.96 -21.54
N GLU A 45 1.65 3.83 -21.16
CA GLU A 45 2.95 3.95 -21.82
C GLU A 45 3.88 2.74 -21.54
N SER A 46 3.60 1.97 -20.49
CA SER A 46 4.42 0.84 -20.06
C SER A 46 3.79 -0.53 -20.34
N THR A 47 2.47 -0.58 -20.52
CA THR A 47 1.68 -1.80 -20.65
C THR A 47 1.55 -2.20 -22.12
N GLY A 48 2.60 -2.80 -22.67
CA GLY A 48 2.61 -3.27 -24.06
C GLY A 48 3.85 -4.05 -24.47
N SER A 49 4.88 -4.12 -23.62
CA SER A 49 6.03 -4.97 -23.91
C SER A 49 5.68 -6.44 -23.59
N PRO A 50 5.96 -7.40 -24.50
CA PRO A 50 5.65 -8.83 -24.32
C PRO A 50 6.25 -9.46 -23.05
N SER A 51 7.24 -8.81 -22.44
CA SER A 51 7.89 -9.24 -21.20
C SER A 51 7.16 -8.80 -19.92
N TRP A 52 6.08 -8.03 -20.02
CA TRP A 52 5.31 -7.64 -18.83
C TRP A 52 4.53 -8.82 -18.28
N PRO A 53 4.63 -9.09 -16.97
CA PRO A 53 3.84 -10.14 -16.34
C PRO A 53 2.35 -9.79 -16.46
N LYS A 54 1.53 -10.79 -16.79
CA LYS A 54 0.08 -10.66 -16.80
C LYS A 54 -0.39 -10.36 -15.38
N VAL A 55 -1.23 -9.34 -15.23
CA VAL A 55 -1.86 -9.02 -13.94
C VAL A 55 -2.83 -10.14 -13.59
N ASP A 56 -2.72 -10.67 -12.37
CA ASP A 56 -3.63 -11.67 -11.84
C ASP A 56 -4.94 -10.96 -11.41
N VAL A 57 -5.99 -11.12 -12.21
CA VAL A 57 -7.28 -10.47 -12.01
C VAL A 57 -8.04 -11.17 -10.87
N TRP A 58 -8.80 -10.42 -10.08
CA TRP A 58 -9.61 -10.90 -8.96
C TRP A 58 -10.50 -12.08 -9.34
N ALA A 59 -11.24 -11.98 -10.45
CA ALA A 59 -12.08 -13.07 -10.94
C ALA A 59 -11.29 -14.38 -11.16
N SER A 60 -10.09 -14.29 -11.72
CA SER A 60 -9.20 -15.45 -11.90
C SER A 60 -8.71 -16.03 -10.57
N ARG A 61 -8.44 -15.19 -9.57
CA ARG A 61 -8.09 -15.62 -8.21
C ARG A 61 -9.24 -16.41 -7.56
N ILE A 62 -10.48 -15.96 -7.70
CA ILE A 62 -11.66 -16.67 -7.18
C ILE A 62 -11.85 -18.00 -7.89
N THR A 63 -11.78 -18.06 -9.22
CA THR A 63 -11.92 -19.32 -9.96
C THR A 63 -10.87 -20.34 -9.50
N ARG A 64 -9.60 -19.95 -9.43
CA ARG A 64 -8.51 -20.82 -8.96
C ARG A 64 -8.74 -21.32 -7.53
N ALA A 65 -9.19 -20.45 -6.64
CA ALA A 65 -9.56 -20.84 -5.28
C ALA A 65 -10.71 -21.85 -5.24
N THR A 66 -11.73 -21.69 -6.10
CA THR A 66 -12.84 -22.64 -6.18
C THR A 66 -12.42 -23.98 -6.80
N GLU A 67 -11.47 -24.00 -7.73
CA GLU A 67 -10.93 -25.22 -8.35
C GLU A 67 -10.08 -26.02 -7.37
N SER A 68 -9.13 -25.38 -6.67
CA SER A 68 -8.30 -26.05 -5.64
C SER A 68 -9.15 -26.68 -4.53
N ARG A 69 -10.33 -26.11 -4.24
CA ARG A 69 -11.30 -26.71 -3.30
C ARG A 69 -11.97 -27.97 -3.85
N LYS A 70 -12.28 -28.03 -5.15
CA LYS A 70 -12.90 -29.22 -5.76
C LYS A 70 -11.94 -30.39 -5.77
N GLU A 71 -10.66 -30.14 -6.03
CA GLU A 71 -9.60 -31.14 -6.04
C GLU A 71 -9.41 -31.78 -4.65
N SER A 72 -9.35 -30.97 -3.59
CA SER A 72 -9.20 -31.50 -2.22
C SER A 72 -10.40 -32.32 -1.72
N ILE A 73 -11.59 -32.14 -2.31
CA ILE A 73 -12.78 -32.93 -1.99
C ILE A 73 -12.79 -34.27 -2.75
N GLN A 74 -12.14 -34.37 -3.91
CA GLN A 74 -12.14 -35.59 -4.73
C GLN A 74 -11.14 -36.66 -4.26
N GLU A 75 -10.12 -36.31 -3.49
CA GLU A 75 -9.09 -37.26 -3.05
C GLU A 75 -9.48 -38.14 -1.84
N GLU A 76 -10.60 -37.86 -1.14
CA GLU A 76 -11.06 -38.66 0.00
C GLU A 76 -12.53 -39.14 -0.17
N PRO A 77 -12.83 -40.06 -1.10
CA PRO A 77 -14.21 -40.49 -1.36
C PRO A 77 -14.79 -41.49 -0.33
N ASN A 78 -14.01 -42.03 0.62
CA ASN A 78 -14.45 -43.19 1.41
C ASN A 78 -14.64 -42.98 2.93
N THR A 79 -14.47 -41.78 3.46
CA THR A 79 -14.86 -41.47 4.85
C THR A 79 -15.43 -40.06 4.88
N ILE A 80 -16.49 -39.79 5.66
CA ILE A 80 -17.15 -38.48 5.86
C ILE A 80 -18.46 -38.32 5.06
N SER A 81 -19.52 -38.97 5.53
CA SER A 81 -20.90 -38.57 5.22
C SER A 81 -21.53 -37.61 6.25
N GLN A 82 -20.83 -37.11 7.28
CA GLN A 82 -21.50 -36.30 8.32
C GLN A 82 -20.72 -35.11 8.93
N ALA A 83 -19.55 -34.70 8.41
CA ALA A 83 -18.73 -33.65 9.05
C ALA A 83 -18.47 -32.37 8.23
N VAL A 84 -19.22 -32.09 7.16
CA VAL A 84 -18.90 -30.99 6.22
C VAL A 84 -19.49 -29.63 6.64
N SER A 85 -20.33 -29.54 7.68
CA SER A 85 -20.94 -28.27 8.10
C SER A 85 -20.13 -27.45 9.11
N ASN A 86 -19.10 -28.01 9.75
CA ASN A 86 -18.50 -27.40 10.95
C ASN A 86 -16.96 -27.22 10.90
N ILE A 87 -16.31 -27.29 9.73
CA ILE A 87 -14.89 -26.95 9.66
C ILE A 87 -14.76 -25.42 9.79
N PRO A 88 -14.13 -24.89 10.86
CA PRO A 88 -13.88 -23.46 10.99
C PRO A 88 -12.97 -23.03 9.84
N PRO A 89 -13.24 -21.89 9.21
CA PRO A 89 -12.62 -21.63 7.94
C PRO A 89 -11.18 -21.17 8.18
N LEU A 90 -10.24 -22.04 7.84
CA LEU A 90 -8.83 -21.69 7.65
C LEU A 90 -8.73 -20.86 6.35
N PHE A 91 -9.35 -19.67 6.36
CA PHE A 91 -9.57 -18.76 5.22
C PHE A 91 -8.27 -18.22 4.59
N LEU A 92 -7.13 -18.44 5.25
CA LEU A 92 -5.82 -17.99 4.78
C LEU A 92 -5.32 -18.75 3.54
N ASP A 93 -5.85 -19.95 3.28
CA ASP A 93 -5.57 -20.72 2.06
C ASP A 93 -6.60 -20.45 0.94
N PHE A 94 -7.63 -19.65 1.21
CA PHE A 94 -8.86 -19.61 0.41
C PHE A 94 -8.90 -18.51 -0.64
N VAL A 95 -8.08 -17.47 -0.52
CA VAL A 95 -7.82 -16.58 -1.65
C VAL A 95 -6.46 -17.01 -2.17
N SER A 96 -6.44 -17.86 -3.20
CA SER A 96 -5.19 -18.37 -3.77
C SER A 96 -4.18 -17.23 -3.86
N PRO A 97 -2.97 -17.41 -3.30
CA PRO A 97 -2.00 -16.33 -3.30
C PRO A 97 -1.88 -15.82 -4.73
N PRO A 98 -1.93 -14.50 -4.92
CA PRO A 98 -1.73 -13.91 -6.23
C PRO A 98 -0.42 -14.47 -6.79
N LEU A 99 -0.37 -14.68 -8.11
CA LEU A 99 0.86 -15.11 -8.76
C LEU A 99 1.91 -14.01 -8.54
N LEU A 100 2.72 -14.17 -7.49
CA LEU A 100 3.71 -13.17 -7.12
C LEU A 100 4.73 -13.09 -8.25
N ILE A 101 4.97 -11.87 -8.72
CA ILE A 101 6.09 -11.61 -9.64
C ILE A 101 7.37 -12.06 -8.89
N PRO A 102 8.21 -12.91 -9.50
CA PRO A 102 9.42 -13.38 -8.84
C PRO A 102 10.27 -12.17 -8.45
N HIS A 103 10.46 -12.00 -7.14
CA HIS A 103 11.29 -10.96 -6.58
C HIS A 103 12.75 -11.44 -6.48
N PRO A 104 13.74 -10.57 -6.74
CA PRO A 104 15.14 -10.95 -6.56
C PRO A 104 15.39 -11.40 -5.11
N LYS A 105 16.24 -12.42 -4.93
CA LYS A 105 16.55 -13.00 -3.62
C LYS A 105 16.96 -11.90 -2.63
N GLY A 106 16.32 -11.87 -1.46
CA GLY A 106 16.59 -10.88 -0.42
C GLY A 106 15.91 -9.52 -0.59
N SER A 107 15.04 -9.36 -1.58
CA SER A 107 14.14 -8.20 -1.68
C SER A 107 12.79 -8.49 -1.02
N ILE A 108 12.16 -7.42 -0.50
CA ILE A 108 10.86 -7.50 0.14
C ILE A 108 9.81 -7.73 -0.95
N PRO A 109 8.99 -8.78 -0.88
CA PRO A 109 7.92 -9.03 -1.84
C PRO A 109 6.72 -8.12 -1.59
N MET A 110 6.95 -6.80 -1.57
CA MET A 110 5.92 -5.78 -1.33
C MET A 110 6.03 -4.63 -2.32
N SER A 111 4.88 -4.14 -2.78
CA SER A 111 4.77 -2.93 -3.58
C SER A 111 4.74 -1.69 -2.67
N LEU A 112 5.90 -1.14 -2.31
CA LEU A 112 6.01 0.00 -1.39
C LEU A 112 6.37 1.32 -2.09
N TYR A 113 5.47 2.30 -2.00
CA TYR A 113 5.61 3.65 -2.54
C TYR A 113 5.74 4.70 -1.44
N PHE A 114 6.45 5.78 -1.74
CA PHE A 114 6.72 6.86 -0.79
C PHE A 114 6.27 8.21 -1.34
N SER A 115 5.43 8.90 -0.58
CA SER A 115 5.03 10.28 -0.86
C SER A 115 5.74 11.24 0.10
N ILE A 116 6.89 11.77 -0.35
CA ILE A 116 7.76 12.64 0.45
C ILE A 116 7.87 14.02 -0.22
N GLY A 117 7.10 14.98 0.30
CA GLY A 117 7.09 16.34 -0.20
C GLY A 117 8.32 17.14 0.20
N LYS A 118 8.79 18.04 -0.69
CA LYS A 118 9.87 19.00 -0.37
C LYS A 118 9.47 19.94 0.79
N ALA A 119 8.22 20.39 0.79
CA ALA A 119 7.69 21.34 1.79
C ALA A 119 7.54 20.69 3.18
N ARG A 120 6.96 19.49 3.26
CA ARG A 120 6.68 18.81 4.54
C ARG A 120 7.91 18.19 5.19
N THR A 121 8.86 17.69 4.40
CA THR A 121 9.98 16.91 4.94
C THR A 121 11.27 17.72 4.99
N HIS A 122 11.82 18.05 3.83
CA HIS A 122 13.10 18.76 3.75
C HIS A 122 13.41 19.23 2.33
N LYS A 123 14.11 20.38 2.19
CA LYS A 123 14.53 20.93 0.90
C LYS A 123 15.49 20.01 0.12
N HIS A 124 16.48 19.44 0.80
CA HIS A 124 17.51 18.58 0.20
C HIS A 124 17.01 17.16 -0.07
N ALA A 125 17.23 16.68 -1.29
CA ALA A 125 16.85 15.34 -1.74
C ALA A 125 17.59 14.23 -0.97
N THR A 126 18.84 14.46 -0.58
CA THR A 126 19.65 13.52 0.21
C THR A 126 18.99 13.16 1.54
N LYS A 127 18.48 14.17 2.25
CA LYS A 127 17.69 13.92 3.46
C LYS A 127 16.47 13.07 3.09
N ARG A 128 15.61 13.49 2.16
CA ARG A 128 14.40 12.72 1.78
C ARG A 128 14.71 11.26 1.40
N ARG A 129 15.82 11.04 0.70
CA ARG A 129 16.33 9.69 0.37
C ARG A 129 16.71 8.91 1.63
N ARG A 130 17.46 9.49 2.56
CA ARG A 130 17.83 8.84 3.84
C ARG A 130 16.61 8.38 4.63
N LEU A 131 15.54 9.17 4.64
CA LEU A 131 14.31 8.82 5.34
C LEU A 131 13.53 7.68 4.66
N ARG A 132 13.47 7.68 3.32
CA ARG A 132 12.98 6.53 2.55
C ARG A 132 13.79 5.27 2.85
N THR A 133 15.12 5.38 2.81
CA THR A 133 16.04 4.26 3.04
C THR A 133 15.86 3.69 4.44
N LYS A 134 15.82 4.53 5.47
CA LYS A 134 15.66 4.10 6.88
C LYS A 134 14.38 3.29 7.11
N ILE A 135 13.25 3.74 6.54
CA ILE A 135 11.98 2.99 6.63
C ILE A 135 12.06 1.68 5.85
N LYS A 136 12.61 1.69 4.62
CA LYS A 136 12.78 0.45 3.83
C LYS A 136 13.63 -0.57 4.56
N GLU A 137 14.73 -0.15 5.17
CA GLU A 137 15.60 -1.01 5.96
C GLU A 137 14.87 -1.57 7.18
N ALA A 138 14.13 -0.75 7.93
CA ALA A 138 13.37 -1.22 9.07
C ALA A 138 12.31 -2.25 8.68
N ILE A 139 11.57 -2.03 7.58
CA ILE A 139 10.62 -3.02 7.05
C ILE A 139 11.36 -4.29 6.61
N ASN A 140 12.53 -4.16 5.96
CA ASN A 140 13.34 -5.30 5.56
C ASN A 140 13.75 -6.14 6.78
N LEU A 141 14.19 -5.49 7.88
CA LEU A 141 14.55 -6.16 9.13
C LEU A 141 13.36 -6.92 9.72
N ILE A 142 12.16 -6.35 9.71
CA ILE A 142 10.95 -7.00 10.20
C ILE A 142 10.60 -8.21 9.32
N VAL A 143 10.43 -8.00 8.02
CA VAL A 143 9.89 -9.03 7.10
C VAL A 143 10.89 -10.17 6.89
N THR A 144 12.17 -9.85 6.70
CA THR A 144 13.17 -10.88 6.32
C THR A 144 13.91 -11.47 7.51
N ARG A 145 14.02 -10.74 8.63
CA ARG A 145 14.79 -11.18 9.81
C ARG A 145 13.96 -11.32 11.08
N GLY A 146 12.67 -11.00 11.05
CA GLY A 146 11.79 -11.13 12.22
C GLY A 146 12.23 -10.21 13.34
N ALA A 147 12.73 -9.01 12.98
CA ALA A 147 13.13 -8.03 13.98
C ALA A 147 11.94 -7.68 14.87
N SER A 148 12.17 -7.72 16.18
CA SER A 148 11.22 -7.32 17.23
C SER A 148 11.98 -6.53 18.29
N VAL A 149 11.24 -5.79 19.11
CA VAL A 149 11.80 -5.07 20.27
C VAL A 149 11.19 -5.66 21.51
N ASP A 150 12.04 -6.13 22.41
CA ASP A 150 11.62 -6.59 23.71
C ASP A 150 11.26 -5.39 24.61
N GLU A 151 10.14 -5.47 25.32
CA GLU A 151 9.63 -4.35 26.10
C GLU A 151 10.44 -4.11 27.37
N GLU A 152 11.04 -5.17 27.92
CA GLU A 152 11.81 -5.12 29.16
C GLU A 152 13.21 -4.55 28.92
N THR A 153 13.95 -5.13 27.98
CA THR A 153 15.34 -4.75 27.69
C THR A 153 15.45 -3.55 26.75
N LYS A 154 14.39 -3.23 25.99
CA LYS A 154 14.41 -2.29 24.85
C LYS A 154 15.42 -2.67 23.76
N GLU A 155 15.96 -3.89 23.82
CA GLU A 155 16.89 -4.39 22.84
C GLU A 155 16.14 -5.01 21.65
N MET A 156 16.80 -4.95 20.50
CA MET A 156 16.26 -5.51 19.27
C MET A 156 16.66 -6.98 19.16
N THR A 157 15.67 -7.86 19.10
CA THR A 157 15.84 -9.30 18.91
C THR A 157 15.42 -9.71 17.50
N PHE A 158 15.99 -10.81 16.99
CA PHE A 158 15.68 -11.33 15.66
C PHE A 158 15.17 -12.76 15.78
N ASN A 159 13.91 -12.98 15.39
CA ASN A 159 13.31 -14.30 15.41
C ASN A 159 13.19 -14.86 13.99
N LYS A 160 14.16 -15.70 13.59
CA LYS A 160 14.15 -16.33 12.25
C LYS A 160 13.02 -17.35 12.09
N ASP A 161 12.65 -18.04 13.16
CA ASP A 161 11.58 -19.04 13.14
C ASP A 161 10.21 -18.38 12.91
N GLU A 162 10.02 -17.18 13.47
CA GLU A 162 8.85 -16.35 13.18
C GLU A 162 8.76 -16.04 11.68
N VAL A 163 9.86 -15.67 11.03
CA VAL A 163 9.85 -15.38 9.59
C VAL A 163 9.50 -16.62 8.78
N GLN A 164 10.03 -17.80 9.14
CA GLN A 164 9.72 -19.01 8.39
C GLN A 164 8.25 -19.41 8.53
N LYS A 165 7.65 -19.23 9.72
CA LYS A 165 6.25 -19.59 9.98
C LYS A 165 5.25 -18.50 9.58
N ARG A 166 5.65 -17.22 9.65
CA ARG A 166 4.77 -16.05 9.57
C ARG A 166 5.27 -14.97 8.62
N GLY A 167 6.30 -15.21 7.81
CA GLY A 167 6.89 -14.20 6.94
C GLY A 167 5.89 -13.56 5.97
N HIS A 168 4.93 -14.36 5.48
CA HIS A 168 3.83 -13.87 4.64
C HIS A 168 2.82 -12.99 5.40
N LYS A 169 2.74 -13.07 6.73
CA LYS A 169 1.76 -12.36 7.56
C LYS A 169 2.05 -10.87 7.76
N TRP A 170 3.22 -10.41 7.33
CA TRP A 170 3.58 -8.99 7.46
C TRP A 170 3.17 -8.16 6.24
N ILE A 171 2.87 -8.80 5.12
CA ILE A 171 2.63 -8.13 3.83
C ILE A 171 1.42 -8.75 3.18
N LEU A 172 0.36 -7.96 3.01
CA LEU A 172 -0.81 -8.36 2.24
C LEU A 172 -0.39 -8.63 0.79
N PRO A 173 -0.64 -9.84 0.27
CA PRO A 173 -0.23 -10.20 -1.07
C PRO A 173 -1.12 -9.49 -2.09
N ASP A 174 -0.52 -8.94 -3.16
CA ASP A 174 -1.21 -8.12 -4.19
C ASP A 174 -1.77 -6.78 -3.67
N TRP A 175 -1.16 -6.23 -2.62
CA TRP A 175 -1.47 -4.89 -2.12
C TRP A 175 -0.28 -3.94 -2.32
N ALA A 176 -0.61 -2.68 -2.64
CA ALA A 176 0.31 -1.57 -2.68
C ALA A 176 0.26 -0.76 -1.38
N TYR A 177 1.43 -0.52 -0.80
CA TYR A 177 1.60 0.27 0.40
C TYR A 177 2.04 1.68 0.02
N LEU A 178 1.30 2.69 0.49
CA LEU A 178 1.65 4.10 0.37
C LEU A 178 2.11 4.64 1.72
N CYS A 179 3.40 4.93 1.83
CA CYS A 179 4.00 5.51 3.02
C CYS A 179 4.13 7.04 2.88
N TYR A 180 3.58 7.76 3.87
CA TYR A 180 3.70 9.20 4.05
C TYR A 180 4.50 9.47 5.33
N PRO A 181 5.83 9.49 5.24
CA PRO A 181 6.68 9.62 6.41
C PRO A 181 6.75 11.06 6.93
N ASN A 182 6.88 11.18 8.26
CA ASN A 182 7.09 12.43 8.99
C ASN A 182 8.60 12.68 9.21
N PRO A 183 9.04 13.94 9.36
CA PRO A 183 10.44 14.27 9.62
C PRO A 183 11.02 13.60 10.87
N GLU A 184 10.17 13.26 11.85
CA GLU A 184 10.57 12.64 13.12
C GLU A 184 11.28 11.29 12.94
N VAL A 185 11.07 10.62 11.80
CA VAL A 185 11.79 9.40 11.42
C VAL A 185 13.31 9.59 11.42
N TYR A 186 13.83 10.80 11.17
CA TYR A 186 15.28 11.03 11.26
C TYR A 186 15.83 10.76 12.66
N LEU A 187 15.09 11.20 13.66
CA LEU A 187 15.51 11.21 15.06
C LEU A 187 15.15 9.88 15.76
N ALA A 188 14.14 9.17 15.25
CA ALA A 188 13.69 7.90 15.81
C ALA A 188 14.82 6.85 15.87
N PRO A 189 15.15 6.28 17.05
CA PRO A 189 15.96 5.08 17.15
C PRO A 189 15.34 3.93 16.33
N TYR A 190 16.17 3.00 15.84
CA TYR A 190 15.65 1.82 15.11
C TYR A 190 14.67 0.99 15.93
N PRO A 191 14.89 0.72 17.24
CA PRO A 191 13.92 -0.01 18.05
C PRO A 191 12.53 0.63 18.03
N ASP A 192 12.43 1.94 18.30
CA ASP A 192 11.14 2.64 18.29
C ASP A 192 10.46 2.61 16.92
N LEU A 193 11.24 2.79 15.85
CA LEU A 193 10.72 2.73 14.49
C LEU A 193 10.24 1.32 14.12
N ILE A 194 10.96 0.28 14.53
CA ILE A 194 10.60 -1.13 14.31
C ILE A 194 9.34 -1.48 15.08
N LYS A 195 9.23 -1.07 16.36
CA LYS A 195 8.03 -1.28 17.18
C LYS A 195 6.80 -0.64 16.52
N ALA A 196 6.92 0.61 16.08
CA ALA A 196 5.83 1.31 15.39
C ALA A 196 5.46 0.66 14.04
N LEU A 197 6.45 0.24 13.25
CA LEU A 197 6.22 -0.45 11.98
C LEU A 197 5.56 -1.82 12.16
N ARG A 198 6.00 -2.65 13.12
CA ARG A 198 5.37 -3.94 13.42
C ARG A 198 3.90 -3.77 13.76
N GLY A 199 3.59 -2.87 14.70
CA GLY A 199 2.20 -2.59 15.07
C GLY A 199 1.36 -2.12 13.89
N SER A 200 1.91 -1.23 13.05
CA SER A 200 1.21 -0.72 11.87
C SER A 200 1.00 -1.79 10.79
N LEU A 201 1.99 -2.64 10.54
CA LEU A 201 1.90 -3.73 9.57
C LEU A 201 0.90 -4.80 10.01
N GLN A 202 0.89 -5.14 11.30
CA GLN A 202 -0.08 -6.08 11.86
C GLN A 202 -1.52 -5.54 11.73
N GLN A 203 -1.74 -4.28 12.11
CA GLN A 203 -3.06 -3.65 11.97
C GLN A 203 -3.54 -3.60 10.51
N ILE A 204 -2.64 -3.27 9.58
CA ILE A 204 -2.96 -3.30 8.15
C ILE A 204 -3.29 -4.72 7.70
N TRP A 205 -2.50 -5.71 8.12
CA TRP A 205 -2.74 -7.10 7.79
C TRP A 205 -4.12 -7.56 8.27
N ASP A 206 -4.44 -7.35 9.55
CA ASP A 206 -5.71 -7.78 10.14
C ASP A 206 -6.89 -7.11 9.43
N SER A 207 -6.80 -5.80 9.18
CA SER A 207 -7.84 -5.04 8.47
C SER A 207 -7.96 -5.47 7.01
N GLY A 208 -6.85 -5.64 6.30
CA GLY A 208 -6.84 -6.04 4.89
C GLY A 208 -7.34 -7.46 4.69
N MET A 209 -6.97 -8.39 5.57
CA MET A 209 -7.50 -9.75 5.55
C MET A 209 -9.01 -9.77 5.83
N CYS A 210 -9.50 -8.95 6.75
CA CYS A 210 -10.94 -8.80 6.96
C CYS A 210 -11.68 -8.34 5.69
N HIS A 211 -11.09 -7.40 4.94
CA HIS A 211 -11.63 -6.98 3.64
C HIS A 211 -11.59 -8.10 2.59
N GLU A 212 -10.44 -8.75 2.40
CA GLU A 212 -10.26 -9.85 1.44
C GLU A 212 -11.26 -10.98 1.69
N THR A 213 -11.41 -11.40 2.96
CA THR A 213 -12.36 -12.44 3.35
C THR A 213 -13.80 -12.00 3.07
N GLY A 214 -14.20 -10.80 3.51
CA GLY A 214 -15.57 -10.33 3.30
C GLY A 214 -15.91 -10.16 1.82
N TRP A 215 -14.93 -9.77 1.00
CA TRP A 215 -15.07 -9.70 -0.45
C TRP A 215 -15.21 -11.06 -1.10
N ALA A 216 -14.36 -12.02 -0.74
CA ALA A 216 -14.42 -13.38 -1.26
C ALA A 216 -15.74 -14.08 -0.88
N GLU A 217 -16.20 -13.94 0.36
CA GLU A 217 -17.47 -14.48 0.84
C GLU A 217 -18.66 -13.92 0.06
N GLY A 218 -18.71 -12.60 -0.13
CA GLY A 218 -19.77 -11.94 -0.90
C GLY A 218 -19.82 -12.44 -2.34
N GLU A 219 -18.67 -12.63 -2.98
CA GLU A 219 -18.59 -13.13 -4.35
C GLU A 219 -19.05 -14.59 -4.47
N MET A 220 -18.64 -15.45 -3.54
CA MET A 220 -19.07 -16.85 -3.51
C MET A 220 -20.57 -16.99 -3.23
N GLN A 221 -21.14 -16.11 -2.41
CA GLN A 221 -22.57 -16.10 -2.17
C GLN A 221 -23.36 -15.72 -3.44
N MET A 222 -22.87 -14.74 -4.20
CA MET A 222 -23.46 -14.38 -5.51
C MET A 222 -23.39 -15.54 -6.51
N GLN A 223 -22.27 -16.27 -6.56
CA GLN A 223 -22.11 -17.43 -7.47
C GLN A 223 -23.04 -18.60 -7.13
N ARG A 224 -23.39 -18.79 -5.85
CA ARG A 224 -24.31 -19.85 -5.41
C ARG A 224 -25.79 -19.56 -5.71
N GLY A 225 -26.10 -18.43 -6.36
CA GLY A 225 -27.48 -18.05 -6.70
C GLY A 225 -28.35 -17.69 -5.49
N PHE A 226 -27.75 -17.60 -4.30
CA PHE A 226 -28.46 -17.13 -3.11
C PHE A 226 -28.54 -15.60 -3.19
N SER A 227 -29.65 -15.11 -3.72
CA SER A 227 -30.12 -13.77 -3.39
C SER A 227 -30.12 -13.69 -1.87
N SER A 228 -29.31 -12.81 -1.29
CA SER A 228 -29.36 -12.62 0.14
C SER A 228 -30.79 -12.23 0.49
N LEU A 229 -31.46 -13.10 1.26
CA LEU A 229 -32.52 -12.65 2.13
C LEU A 229 -31.82 -11.69 3.10
N GLY A 230 -31.66 -10.44 2.69
CA GLY A 230 -31.19 -9.40 3.58
C GLY A 230 -32.07 -9.44 4.83
N PRO A 231 -31.54 -9.10 6.02
CA PRO A 231 -32.41 -8.84 7.15
C PRO A 231 -33.40 -7.79 6.66
N GLU A 232 -34.68 -8.15 6.62
CA GLU A 232 -35.76 -7.21 6.37
C GLU A 232 -35.54 -6.07 7.35
N SER A 233 -35.03 -4.95 6.83
CA SER A 233 -35.13 -3.68 7.51
C SER A 233 -36.63 -3.48 7.69
N PRO A 234 -37.14 -3.39 8.93
CA PRO A 234 -38.55 -3.18 9.15
C PRO A 234 -38.95 -1.96 8.33
N GLN A 235 -39.81 -2.18 7.33
CA GLN A 235 -40.38 -1.09 6.56
C GLN A 235 -41.11 -0.17 7.53
N GLU A 236 -40.43 0.91 7.88
CA GLU A 236 -40.97 2.01 8.67
C GLU A 236 -41.98 2.75 7.79
N SER A 237 -43.19 2.18 7.76
CA SER A 237 -44.37 2.73 7.12
C SER A 237 -44.93 3.88 7.96
N ASN A 238 -44.16 4.95 8.16
CA ASN A 238 -44.67 6.19 8.71
C ASN A 238 -44.94 7.20 7.58
N LYS A 239 -46.05 6.95 6.87
CA LYS A 239 -46.75 7.98 6.10
C LYS A 239 -47.24 9.05 7.08
N ARG A 240 -46.54 10.18 7.18
CA ARG A 240 -47.11 11.40 7.76
C ARG A 240 -47.60 12.33 6.64
N PRO A 241 -48.81 12.90 6.75
CA PRO A 241 -49.41 13.71 5.70
C PRO A 241 -48.76 15.09 5.63
N HIS A 242 -48.49 15.52 4.40
CA HIS A 242 -48.26 16.92 4.06
C HIS A 242 -49.44 17.77 4.54
N LYS A 243 -49.19 18.67 5.50
CA LYS A 243 -50.06 19.82 5.79
C LYS A 243 -49.22 21.09 5.91
N GLY A 244 -49.63 22.09 5.14
CA GLY A 244 -49.70 23.46 5.67
C GLY A 244 -48.52 24.39 5.44
N ARG A 245 -48.39 24.87 4.21
CA ARG A 245 -48.29 26.30 3.84
C ARG A 245 -48.58 27.27 5.01
N ARG A 246 -47.60 28.07 5.43
CA ARG A 246 -47.83 29.48 5.84
C ARG A 246 -46.54 30.32 5.80
N SER A 247 -46.68 31.45 5.12
CA SER A 247 -45.73 32.54 4.91
C SER A 247 -45.57 33.40 6.17
N GLN A 248 -44.37 33.96 6.38
CA GLN A 248 -44.05 35.24 7.06
C GLN A 248 -42.54 35.47 6.79
N THR A 249 -42.05 36.39 5.94
CA THR A 249 -42.00 37.88 5.97
C THR A 249 -41.62 38.51 7.32
N HIS A 250 -40.71 39.50 7.24
CA HIS A 250 -40.13 40.40 8.27
C HIS A 250 -38.91 39.85 9.05
N ASP A 251 -37.84 40.61 9.36
CA ASP A 251 -37.42 41.98 9.06
C ASP A 251 -35.91 42.13 9.37
N LYS A 252 -35.39 43.31 9.02
CA LYS A 252 -34.02 43.83 9.01
C LYS A 252 -33.33 43.92 10.38
N ASN A 253 -32.00 43.81 10.36
CA ASN A 253 -31.03 44.58 11.18
C ASN A 253 -29.64 44.29 10.59
N ARG A 254 -28.85 45.16 9.94
CA ARG A 254 -28.55 46.61 9.98
C ARG A 254 -27.92 47.11 11.29
N GLY A 255 -26.59 47.31 11.23
CA GLY A 255 -25.73 48.02 12.19
C GLY A 255 -24.34 47.34 12.22
N SER A 256 -23.31 47.77 11.46
CA SER A 256 -22.49 49.00 11.62
C SER A 256 -21.89 49.05 13.03
N SER A 257 -20.58 49.00 13.28
CA SER A 257 -19.50 49.86 12.76
C SER A 257 -18.13 49.31 13.23
N ARG A 258 -17.12 49.33 12.34
CA ARG A 258 -15.84 50.08 12.42
C ARG A 258 -14.87 49.75 13.55
N GLU A 259 -13.71 49.21 13.18
CA GLU A 259 -12.36 49.79 13.41
C GLU A 259 -11.38 48.97 12.55
N ARG A 260 -10.89 49.48 11.41
CA ARG A 260 -9.61 50.19 11.27
C ARG A 260 -8.54 49.71 12.23
N ASP A 261 -7.62 48.91 11.71
CA ASP A 261 -6.22 49.31 11.70
C ASP A 261 -5.56 48.86 10.39
N GLN A 262 -5.09 49.87 9.65
CA GLN A 262 -4.04 49.72 8.64
C GLN A 262 -2.72 49.64 9.40
N ILE A 263 -1.74 48.89 8.89
CA ILE A 263 -0.32 49.30 8.83
C ILE A 263 0.46 48.17 8.13
N THR A 264 0.87 48.48 6.89
CA THR A 264 2.16 48.10 6.24
C THR A 264 2.44 46.61 6.01
N SER A 265 3.14 46.13 5.00
CA SER A 265 3.85 46.65 3.84
C SER A 265 4.26 45.36 3.09
N ASN A 266 3.98 45.27 1.80
CA ASN A 266 4.99 45.45 0.76
C ASN A 266 6.17 44.45 0.84
N ALA A 267 6.25 43.53 -0.14
CA ALA A 267 7.42 43.32 -1.00
C ALA A 267 7.47 41.89 -1.58
N GLY A 268 7.56 41.79 -2.91
CA GLY A 268 8.43 40.79 -3.51
C GLY A 268 7.81 39.57 -4.19
N ARG A 269 6.78 39.74 -5.04
CA ARG A 269 6.57 38.79 -6.15
C ARG A 269 7.67 38.99 -7.19
N LYS A 270 8.81 38.31 -7.02
CA LYS A 270 9.76 38.08 -8.10
C LYS A 270 9.30 36.87 -8.91
N LEU A 271 8.77 37.18 -10.10
CA LEU A 271 8.76 36.30 -11.25
C LEU A 271 10.22 35.91 -11.56
N TYR A 272 10.54 34.62 -11.44
CA TYR A 272 11.67 34.02 -12.13
C TYR A 272 11.12 33.06 -13.19
N SER A 273 10.78 33.64 -14.34
CA SER A 273 11.02 32.99 -15.62
C SER A 273 12.52 33.09 -15.92
N SER A 274 13.13 31.99 -16.35
CA SER A 274 14.45 31.86 -17.00
C SER A 274 15.32 30.82 -16.30
N GLY A 275 15.72 29.77 -17.04
CA GLY A 275 16.75 28.83 -16.61
C GLY A 275 16.53 27.35 -16.90
N MET A 276 15.71 26.97 -17.88
CA MET A 276 15.90 25.68 -18.58
C MET A 276 16.83 25.93 -19.78
N ASN A 277 17.73 24.97 -20.04
CA ASN A 277 18.69 24.88 -21.15
C ASN A 277 20.10 25.48 -20.94
N ARG A 278 20.91 24.84 -20.10
CA ARG A 278 22.37 24.81 -20.32
C ARG A 278 23.11 23.52 -19.93
N ARG A 279 22.39 22.43 -19.61
CA ARG A 279 23.01 21.15 -19.22
C ARG A 279 22.64 19.96 -20.11
N LEU A 280 22.03 20.22 -21.26
CA LEU A 280 21.69 19.23 -22.28
C LEU A 280 22.36 19.50 -23.64
N GLN A 281 23.38 20.38 -23.69
CA GLN A 281 24.24 20.55 -24.88
C GLN A 281 25.68 20.09 -24.67
N GLU A 282 26.08 19.66 -23.47
CA GLU A 282 27.41 19.06 -23.20
C GLU A 282 27.42 17.52 -23.21
N LEU A 283 26.34 16.88 -23.67
CA LEU A 283 26.18 15.41 -23.64
C LEU A 283 26.15 14.75 -25.04
N LEU A 284 26.54 15.47 -26.10
CA LEU A 284 26.61 14.95 -27.47
C LEU A 284 28.01 15.02 -28.13
N ASP A 285 29.05 15.47 -27.45
CA ASP A 285 30.43 15.33 -27.94
C ASP A 285 31.05 14.01 -27.49
N LEU A 286 30.67 12.93 -28.17
CA LEU A 286 31.36 11.64 -28.13
C LEU A 286 32.62 11.71 -29.01
N THR A 287 33.74 12.16 -28.46
CA THR A 287 35.06 11.79 -29.01
C THR A 287 35.53 10.47 -28.42
N PRO A 288 35.97 9.48 -29.21
CA PRO A 288 36.45 8.20 -28.72
C PRO A 288 37.78 8.36 -27.95
N ARG A 289 37.81 7.91 -26.69
CA ARG A 289 39.05 7.82 -25.90
C ARG A 289 39.88 6.62 -26.34
N LYS A 290 41.16 6.88 -26.63
CA LYS A 290 42.21 5.89 -26.94
C LYS A 290 42.40 4.86 -25.81
N PRO A 291 42.79 3.61 -26.13
CA PRO A 291 43.14 2.61 -25.14
C PRO A 291 44.48 2.93 -24.47
N VAL A 292 44.52 2.88 -23.13
CA VAL A 292 45.74 3.01 -22.34
C VAL A 292 46.33 1.61 -22.13
N ASN A 293 47.50 1.39 -22.73
CA ASN A 293 48.35 0.23 -22.55
C ASN A 293 49.00 0.19 -21.16
N GLY A 294 49.19 -1.02 -20.63
CA GLY A 294 50.38 -1.38 -19.86
C GLY A 294 50.23 -1.44 -18.34
N ARG A 295 50.18 -2.66 -17.78
CA ARG A 295 50.66 -2.93 -16.42
C ARG A 295 51.57 -4.17 -16.45
N PRO A 296 52.85 -4.06 -16.04
CA PRO A 296 53.79 -5.17 -16.10
C PRO A 296 53.63 -6.14 -14.92
N SER A 297 53.81 -7.44 -15.21
CA SER A 297 53.82 -8.53 -14.23
C SER A 297 55.11 -8.54 -13.42
N SER A 298 55.03 -8.51 -12.09
CA SER A 298 56.18 -8.79 -11.23
C SER A 298 56.42 -10.30 -11.12
N LYS A 299 57.57 -10.75 -11.62
CA LYS A 299 58.12 -12.08 -11.34
C LYS A 299 58.54 -12.17 -9.86
N ARG A 300 58.10 -13.20 -9.14
CA ARG A 300 58.64 -13.62 -7.85
C ARG A 300 59.81 -14.57 -8.09
N HIS A 301 61.00 -14.21 -7.63
CA HIS A 301 62.11 -15.13 -7.42
C HIS A 301 61.86 -15.95 -6.13
N LYS A 302 62.11 -17.26 -6.19
CA LYS A 302 62.38 -18.10 -5.02
C LYS A 302 63.90 -18.21 -4.84
N PRO A 303 64.44 -18.09 -3.62
CA PRO A 303 65.80 -18.53 -3.32
C PRO A 303 65.83 -20.04 -2.99
N SER A 304 67.04 -20.57 -3.13
CA SER A 304 67.50 -21.95 -3.11
C SER A 304 67.16 -22.77 -1.86
#